data_AF-A0A8T1PX97-F1
#
_entry.id   AF-A0A8T1PX97-F1
#
_cell.length_a   1.000
_cell.length_b   1.000
_cell.length_c   1.000
_cell.angle_alpha   90.00
_cell.angle_beta   90.00
_cell.angle_gamma   90.00
#
_symmetry.space_group_name_H-M   'P 1'
#
loop_
_entity.id
_entity.type
_entity.pdbx_description
1 polymer ?
#
loop_
_entity_poly.entity_id
_entity_poly.type
_entity_poly.pdbx_seq_one_letter_code
_entity_poly.pdbx_strand_id
1 'polypeptide(L)'
;MFGYLCSRHLLLGKHRRTNLGFLPKDGFFIGKSFASVRLSESNEKLEEKEPSFAVSYFINCCGLSTKSASLASQRVRFRTPEKPDSVLNLLKENGFTNTQISRMVKIDPSVLLSKPEKTLLPKIEFFRSMGASSSDLCRILSSSPTLFRRSLEKHLVPCYDFLKSVLILDEKVFTVFKRSPWFFCIHNMVPNIALLRQVGVTQSTISFLITNFPSTAFDKHTRFAEAIHEV
;
A
#
# COMPACT_ATOMS: atom_id res chain seq x y z
N MET A 1 28.36 -8.36 -18.45
CA MET A 1 28.16 -9.20 -17.25
C MET A 1 27.00 -8.65 -16.40
N PHE A 2 25.79 -8.51 -16.98
CA PHE A 2 24.63 -7.88 -16.30
C PHE A 2 23.30 -8.64 -16.51
N GLY A 3 23.33 -9.86 -17.04
CA GLY A 3 22.13 -10.65 -17.35
C GLY A 3 21.53 -11.43 -16.17
N TYR A 4 22.17 -11.46 -15.01
CA TYR A 4 21.82 -12.43 -13.94
C TYR A 4 21.00 -11.87 -12.77
N LEU A 5 20.90 -10.55 -12.60
CA LEU A 5 20.21 -9.95 -11.45
C LEU A 5 18.69 -9.75 -11.66
N CYS A 6 18.18 -9.89 -12.89
CA CYS A 6 16.75 -9.64 -13.17
C CYS A 6 15.85 -10.90 -13.05
N SER A 7 16.43 -12.10 -13.03
CA SER A 7 15.65 -13.35 -13.14
C SER A 7 15.28 -14.00 -11.79
N ARG A 8 15.78 -13.51 -10.65
CA ARG A 8 15.60 -14.19 -9.35
C ARG A 8 14.50 -13.64 -8.45
N HIS A 9 13.84 -12.53 -8.82
CA HIS A 9 12.81 -11.91 -7.98
C HIS A 9 11.36 -12.32 -8.28
N LEU A 10 11.13 -13.24 -9.23
CA LEU A 10 9.80 -13.67 -9.66
C LEU A 10 9.29 -15.01 -9.09
N LEU A 11 10.00 -15.69 -8.17
CA LEU A 11 9.65 -17.07 -7.77
C LEU A 11 9.56 -17.39 -6.26
N LEU A 12 9.40 -16.42 -5.35
CA LEU A 12 9.12 -16.75 -3.94
C LEU A 12 7.88 -16.02 -3.43
N GLY A 13 6.72 -16.62 -3.70
CA GLY A 13 5.44 -16.10 -3.21
C GLY A 13 4.25 -17.05 -3.35
N LYS A 14 4.46 -18.38 -3.32
CA LYS A 14 3.34 -19.35 -3.17
C LYS A 14 3.78 -20.60 -2.41
N HIS A 15 3.14 -20.79 -1.25
CA HIS A 15 2.79 -22.04 -0.54
C HIS A 15 3.17 -22.04 0.95
N ARG A 16 2.15 -21.92 1.82
CA ARG A 16 2.10 -22.67 3.08
C ARG A 16 0.94 -23.65 2.97
N ARG A 17 1.26 -24.92 2.74
CA ARG A 17 0.42 -26.08 3.09
C ARG A 17 1.00 -26.62 4.39
N THR A 18 0.20 -26.70 5.45
CA THR A 18 0.51 -27.53 6.61
C THR A 18 -0.16 -28.88 6.41
N ASN A 19 0.65 -29.91 6.17
CA ASN A 19 0.28 -31.29 6.43
C ASN A 19 0.35 -31.52 7.94
N LEU A 20 -0.66 -32.15 8.53
CA LEU A 20 -0.48 -32.96 9.74
C LEU A 20 -1.05 -34.35 9.43
N GLY A 21 -0.18 -35.34 9.44
CA GLY A 21 -0.51 -36.73 9.21
C GLY A 21 -0.82 -37.49 10.50
N PHE A 22 -1.54 -38.58 10.29
CA PHE A 22 -1.49 -39.88 10.98
C PHE A 22 -2.01 -40.04 12.41
N LEU A 23 -3.09 -40.84 12.48
CA LEU A 23 -3.53 -41.70 13.59
C LEU A 23 -2.47 -42.75 13.98
N PRO A 24 -2.58 -43.32 15.18
CA PRO A 24 -2.96 -44.74 15.26
C PRO A 24 -4.10 -45.06 16.25
N LYS A 25 -4.63 -46.26 16.07
CA LYS A 25 -5.84 -46.88 16.66
C LYS A 25 -5.55 -47.61 17.99
N ASP A 26 -6.66 -48.10 18.56
CA ASP A 26 -6.86 -49.10 19.62
C ASP A 26 -7.24 -48.46 20.97
N GLY A 27 -8.37 -48.75 21.62
CA GLY A 27 -9.45 -49.73 21.43
C GLY A 27 -9.94 -50.14 22.82
N PHE A 28 -11.11 -49.65 23.27
CA PHE A 28 -11.89 -50.31 24.34
C PHE A 28 -13.35 -49.84 24.32
N PHE A 29 -14.26 -50.80 24.12
CA PHE A 29 -15.71 -50.61 24.18
C PHE A 29 -16.20 -50.81 25.62
N ILE A 30 -16.84 -49.80 26.22
CA ILE A 30 -17.87 -50.00 27.24
C ILE A 30 -19.02 -49.05 26.91
N GLY A 31 -20.13 -49.64 26.47
CA GLY A 31 -21.38 -48.93 26.26
C GLY A 31 -22.05 -48.58 27.57
N LYS A 32 -22.51 -47.33 27.68
CA LYS A 32 -23.62 -46.94 28.56
C LYS A 32 -24.46 -45.86 27.88
N SER A 33 -25.69 -46.25 27.55
CA SER A 33 -26.93 -45.47 27.59
C SER A 33 -26.97 -44.13 26.83
N PHE A 34 -27.62 -44.15 25.66
CA PHE A 34 -28.12 -42.94 24.99
C PHE A 34 -29.36 -42.41 25.72
N ALA A 35 -29.20 -41.38 26.55
CA ALA A 35 -30.30 -40.47 26.86
C ALA A 35 -30.37 -39.43 25.73
N SER A 36 -31.51 -39.36 25.06
CA SER A 36 -31.81 -38.36 24.03
C SER A 36 -31.83 -36.96 24.66
N VAL A 37 -30.70 -36.25 24.58
CA VAL A 37 -30.69 -34.80 24.77
C VAL A 37 -31.13 -34.20 23.44
N ARG A 38 -32.34 -33.63 23.43
CA ARG A 38 -32.83 -32.79 22.34
C ARG A 38 -31.87 -31.62 22.19
N LEU A 39 -31.08 -31.62 21.13
CA LEU A 39 -30.43 -30.40 20.65
C LEU A 39 -31.55 -29.51 20.13
N SER A 40 -31.92 -28.51 20.94
CA SER A 40 -32.65 -27.37 20.42
C SER A 40 -31.75 -26.73 19.37
N GLU A 41 -32.12 -26.88 18.10
CA GLU A 41 -31.66 -25.97 17.04
C GLU A 41 -32.07 -24.56 17.44
N SER A 42 -31.18 -23.85 18.11
CA SER A 42 -31.24 -22.40 18.14
C SER A 42 -30.98 -21.95 16.72
N ASN A 43 -32.06 -21.74 15.98
CA ASN A 43 -32.10 -20.90 14.80
C ASN A 43 -31.62 -19.51 15.22
N GLU A 44 -30.30 -19.30 15.29
CA GLU A 44 -29.74 -17.96 15.17
C GLU A 44 -30.07 -17.50 13.75
N LYS A 45 -31.26 -16.90 13.60
CA LYS A 45 -31.47 -15.92 12.54
C LYS A 45 -30.28 -14.99 12.60
N LEU A 46 -29.44 -15.03 11.56
CA LEU A 46 -28.58 -13.90 11.22
C LEU A 46 -29.53 -12.72 10.99
N GLU A 47 -29.81 -11.97 12.05
CA GLU A 47 -30.42 -10.66 11.91
C GLU A 47 -29.49 -9.88 11.00
N GLU A 48 -29.93 -9.63 9.76
CA GLU A 48 -29.31 -8.69 8.85
C GLU A 48 -29.37 -7.31 9.51
N LYS A 49 -28.40 -7.05 10.38
CA LYS A 49 -28.22 -5.75 11.01
C LYS A 49 -28.04 -4.76 9.86
N GLU A 50 -28.94 -3.78 9.78
CA GLU A 50 -28.90 -2.81 8.69
C GLU A 50 -27.47 -2.31 8.47
N PRO A 51 -27.01 -2.26 7.20
CA PRO A 51 -25.65 -1.86 6.91
C PRO A 51 -25.42 -0.47 7.49
N SER A 52 -24.38 -0.33 8.31
CA SER A 52 -24.04 0.96 8.90
C SER A 52 -23.93 2.03 7.82
N PHE A 53 -24.24 3.29 8.14
CA PHE A 53 -24.15 4.42 7.20
C PHE A 53 -22.88 4.38 6.33
N ALA A 54 -21.72 4.10 6.95
CA ALA A 54 -20.45 4.00 6.24
C ALA A 54 -20.42 2.88 5.17
N VAL A 55 -21.02 1.71 5.45
CA VAL A 55 -21.12 0.61 4.47
C VAL A 55 -21.95 1.04 3.27
N SER A 56 -23.14 1.60 3.50
CA SER A 56 -24.01 2.09 2.43
C SER A 56 -23.33 3.20 1.63
N TYR A 57 -22.63 4.10 2.30
CA TYR A 57 -21.84 5.16 1.64
C TYR A 57 -20.72 4.58 0.76
N PHE A 58 -19.95 3.61 1.25
CA PHE A 58 -18.88 2.99 0.45
C PHE A 58 -19.41 2.28 -0.80
N ILE A 59 -20.59 1.67 -0.73
CA ILE A 59 -21.22 1.02 -1.88
C ILE A 59 -21.70 2.09 -2.87
N ASN A 60 -22.54 3.02 -2.40
CA ASN A 60 -23.27 3.93 -3.27
C ASN A 60 -22.40 5.06 -3.83
N CYS A 61 -21.51 5.64 -3.00
CA CYS A 61 -20.73 6.83 -3.36
C CYS A 61 -19.31 6.49 -3.83
N CYS A 62 -18.73 5.40 -3.30
CA CYS A 62 -17.36 5.00 -3.65
C CYS A 62 -17.29 3.77 -4.59
N GLY A 63 -18.43 3.14 -4.92
CA GLY A 63 -18.50 2.01 -5.84
C GLY A 63 -17.82 0.75 -5.33
N LEU A 64 -17.74 0.54 -4.02
CA LEU A 64 -17.18 -0.69 -3.44
C LEU A 64 -18.20 -1.83 -3.50
N SER A 65 -17.72 -3.06 -3.63
CA SER A 65 -18.56 -4.24 -3.41
C SER A 65 -18.96 -4.37 -1.92
N THR A 66 -20.09 -5.03 -1.63
CA THR A 66 -20.59 -5.25 -0.26
C THR A 66 -19.51 -5.80 0.68
N LYS A 67 -18.73 -6.78 0.20
CA LYS A 67 -17.60 -7.36 0.95
C LYS A 67 -16.51 -6.32 1.25
N SER A 68 -16.12 -5.52 0.25
CA SER A 68 -15.07 -4.51 0.42
C SER A 68 -15.54 -3.35 1.30
N ALA A 69 -16.79 -2.93 1.16
CA ALA A 69 -17.42 -1.90 1.98
C ALA A 69 -17.51 -2.31 3.46
N SER A 70 -17.87 -3.56 3.74
CA SER A 70 -17.86 -4.10 5.11
C SER A 70 -16.46 -4.06 5.72
N LEU A 71 -15.43 -4.53 5.01
CA LEU A 71 -14.03 -4.47 5.47
C LEU A 71 -13.55 -3.02 5.67
N ALA A 72 -13.93 -2.11 4.77
CA ALA A 72 -13.59 -0.69 4.91
C ALA A 72 -14.23 -0.08 6.16
N SER A 73 -15.49 -0.42 6.47
CA SER A 73 -16.23 0.06 7.65
C SER A 73 -15.67 -0.43 8.99
N GLN A 74 -14.93 -1.54 8.97
CA GLN A 74 -14.20 -2.02 10.15
C GLN A 74 -12.96 -1.16 10.42
N ARG A 75 -12.38 -0.55 9.40
CA ARG A 75 -11.17 0.29 9.51
C ARG A 75 -11.51 1.74 9.83
N VAL A 76 -12.63 2.25 9.31
CA VAL A 76 -13.10 3.62 9.58
C VAL A 76 -14.61 3.67 9.70
N ARG A 77 -15.10 4.51 10.61
CA ARG A 77 -16.53 4.74 10.84
C ARG A 77 -16.82 6.23 10.77
N PHE A 78 -17.89 6.58 10.08
CA PHE A 78 -18.46 7.93 10.02
C PHE A 78 -19.97 7.81 9.86
N ARG A 79 -20.70 8.86 10.23
CA ARG A 79 -22.17 8.87 10.24
C ARG A 79 -22.78 9.92 9.30
N THR A 80 -21.93 10.77 8.72
CA THR A 80 -22.37 11.90 7.93
C THR A 80 -21.50 12.02 6.68
N PRO A 81 -22.06 12.51 5.55
CA PRO A 81 -21.37 12.50 4.27
C PRO A 81 -20.45 13.70 4.05
N GLU A 82 -20.51 14.77 4.86
CA GLU A 82 -19.91 16.06 4.52
C GLU A 82 -18.38 15.99 4.34
N LYS A 83 -17.69 15.25 5.22
CA LYS A 83 -16.23 15.06 5.11
C LYS A 83 -15.86 14.17 3.91
N PRO A 84 -16.43 12.95 3.78
CA PRO A 84 -16.23 12.14 2.59
C PRO A 84 -16.53 12.87 1.28
N ASP A 85 -17.65 13.58 1.19
CA ASP A 85 -18.06 14.30 -0.02
C ASP A 85 -17.08 15.40 -0.39
N SER A 86 -16.61 16.17 0.60
CA SER A 86 -15.58 17.19 0.39
C SER A 86 -14.28 16.59 -0.17
N VAL A 87 -13.87 15.41 0.32
CA VAL A 87 -12.71 14.69 -0.22
C VAL A 87 -12.96 14.17 -1.63
N LEU A 88 -14.13 13.57 -1.89
CA LEU A 88 -14.49 13.03 -3.20
C LEU A 88 -14.56 14.13 -4.26
N ASN A 89 -15.12 15.30 -3.91
CA ASN A 89 -15.22 16.44 -4.81
C ASN A 89 -13.83 16.98 -5.17
N LEU A 90 -12.95 17.21 -4.18
CA LEU A 90 -11.58 17.65 -4.44
C LEU A 90 -10.84 16.66 -5.36
N LEU A 91 -10.97 15.35 -5.14
CA LEU A 91 -10.35 14.35 -6.00
C LEU A 91 -10.88 14.44 -7.44
N LYS A 92 -12.20 14.55 -7.62
CA LYS A 92 -12.82 14.67 -8.95
C LYS A 92 -12.39 15.95 -9.68
N GLU A 93 -12.38 17.09 -8.99
CA GLU A 93 -11.90 18.37 -9.51
C GLU A 93 -10.44 18.31 -9.96
N ASN A 94 -9.63 17.48 -9.31
CA ASN A 94 -8.24 17.23 -9.68
C ASN A 94 -8.05 16.09 -10.71
N GLY A 95 -9.14 15.63 -11.35
CA GLY A 95 -9.10 14.70 -12.48
C GLY A 95 -9.10 13.22 -12.12
N PHE A 96 -9.40 12.86 -10.87
CA PHE A 96 -9.50 11.44 -10.47
C PHE A 96 -10.82 10.84 -10.94
N THR A 97 -10.73 9.67 -11.60
CA THR A 97 -11.91 8.91 -12.02
C THR A 97 -12.55 8.17 -10.85
N ASN A 98 -13.84 7.85 -10.95
CA ASN A 98 -14.54 7.05 -9.94
C ASN A 98 -13.86 5.69 -9.67
N THR A 99 -13.28 5.06 -10.70
CA THR A 99 -12.53 3.80 -10.55
C THR A 99 -11.25 3.97 -9.74
N GLN A 100 -10.52 5.08 -9.95
CA GLN A 100 -9.32 5.40 -9.17
C GLN A 100 -9.69 5.70 -7.71
N ILE A 101 -10.73 6.49 -7.49
CA ILE A 101 -11.25 6.80 -6.15
C ILE A 101 -11.69 5.51 -5.44
N SER A 102 -12.45 4.64 -6.10
CA SER A 102 -12.89 3.36 -5.54
C SER A 102 -11.70 2.50 -5.09
N ARG A 103 -10.66 2.41 -5.93
CA ARG A 103 -9.41 1.72 -5.59
C ARG A 103 -8.74 2.34 -4.37
N MET A 104 -8.67 3.67 -4.30
CA MET A 104 -8.05 4.38 -3.18
C MET A 104 -8.76 4.08 -1.86
N VAL A 105 -10.08 4.23 -1.85
CA VAL A 105 -10.92 3.99 -0.67
C VAL A 105 -10.86 2.53 -0.23
N LYS A 106 -10.79 1.59 -1.18
CA LYS A 106 -10.62 0.17 -0.88
C LYS A 106 -9.29 -0.14 -0.18
N ILE A 107 -8.20 0.49 -0.60
CA ILE A 107 -6.87 0.30 0.01
C ILE A 107 -6.80 0.98 1.39
N ASP A 108 -7.23 2.24 1.46
CA ASP A 108 -7.20 3.05 2.68
C ASP A 108 -8.43 3.96 2.77
N PRO A 109 -9.49 3.53 3.46
CA PRO A 109 -10.72 4.32 3.57
C PRO A 109 -10.57 5.54 4.49
N SER A 110 -9.46 5.64 5.25
CA SER A 110 -9.19 6.82 6.10
C SER A 110 -8.94 8.10 5.32
N VAL A 111 -8.65 8.00 4.01
CA VAL A 111 -8.54 9.16 3.12
C VAL A 111 -9.81 10.03 3.12
N LEU A 112 -10.99 9.43 3.26
CA LEU A 112 -12.28 10.14 3.30
C LEU A 112 -12.50 10.97 4.57
N LEU A 113 -11.71 10.72 5.62
CA LEU A 113 -11.78 11.46 6.88
C LEU A 113 -10.73 12.56 6.98
N SER A 114 -9.91 12.73 5.94
CA SER A 114 -8.88 13.76 5.88
C SER A 114 -9.48 15.15 5.68
N LYS A 115 -8.66 16.19 5.90
CA LYS A 115 -9.03 17.58 5.60
C LYS A 115 -8.50 17.88 4.19
N PRO A 116 -9.33 17.90 3.13
CA PRO A 116 -8.85 17.93 1.75
C PRO A 116 -7.87 19.08 1.49
N GLU A 117 -8.26 20.31 1.87
CA GLU A 117 -7.44 21.53 1.71
C GLU A 117 -6.13 21.53 2.49
N LYS A 118 -6.09 20.85 3.63
CA LYS A 118 -4.90 20.85 4.52
C LYS A 118 -4.00 19.63 4.32
N THR A 119 -4.45 18.63 3.57
CA THR A 119 -3.75 17.33 3.53
C THR A 119 -3.60 16.76 2.12
N LEU A 120 -4.64 16.80 1.29
CA LEU A 120 -4.63 16.25 -0.07
C LEU A 120 -4.09 17.30 -1.04
N LEU A 121 -4.65 18.50 -1.00
CA LEU A 121 -4.29 19.58 -1.92
C LEU A 121 -2.79 19.94 -1.87
N PRO A 122 -2.16 20.12 -0.68
CA PRO A 122 -0.74 20.43 -0.64
C PRO A 122 0.14 19.35 -1.27
N LYS A 123 -0.28 18.07 -1.19
CA LYS A 123 0.45 16.97 -1.82
C LYS A 123 0.25 16.96 -3.33
N ILE A 124 -0.96 17.25 -3.81
CA ILE A 124 -1.24 17.39 -5.24
C ILE A 124 -0.39 18.52 -5.83
N GLU A 125 -0.37 19.69 -5.19
CA GLU A 125 0.44 20.83 -5.62
C GLU A 125 1.94 20.54 -5.59
N PHE A 126 2.42 19.82 -4.58
CA PHE A 126 3.82 19.37 -4.53
C PHE A 126 4.19 18.48 -5.72
N PHE A 127 3.33 17.55 -6.12
CA PHE A 127 3.60 16.75 -7.31
C PHE A 127 3.49 17.58 -8.60
N ARG A 128 2.57 18.54 -8.68
CA ARG A 128 2.48 19.48 -9.81
C ARG A 128 3.74 20.32 -9.95
N SER A 129 4.30 20.83 -8.86
CA SER A 129 5.54 21.63 -8.88
C SER A 129 6.75 20.83 -9.36
N MET A 130 6.71 19.50 -9.30
CA MET A 130 7.71 18.61 -9.89
C MET A 130 7.46 18.30 -11.39
N GLY A 131 6.46 18.94 -12.02
CA GLY A 131 6.10 18.71 -13.41
C GLY A 131 5.15 17.53 -13.64
N ALA A 132 4.44 17.05 -12.61
CA ALA A 132 3.49 15.97 -12.79
C ALA A 132 2.27 16.39 -13.63
N SER A 133 1.98 15.62 -14.67
CA SER A 133 0.71 15.73 -15.39
C SER A 133 -0.47 15.27 -14.52
N SER A 134 -1.70 15.69 -14.84
CA SER A 134 -2.92 15.20 -14.17
C SER A 134 -3.02 13.67 -14.22
N SER A 135 -2.63 13.05 -15.33
CA SER A 135 -2.59 11.59 -15.48
C SER A 135 -1.60 10.93 -14.51
N ASP A 136 -0.39 11.49 -14.40
CA ASP A 136 0.62 10.95 -13.47
C ASP A 136 0.20 11.11 -12.02
N LEU A 137 -0.37 12.26 -11.65
CA LEU A 137 -0.92 12.51 -10.31
C LEU A 137 -1.94 11.44 -9.94
N CYS A 138 -2.94 11.24 -10.79
CA CYS A 138 -3.98 10.26 -10.58
C CYS A 138 -3.39 8.84 -10.49
N ARG A 139 -2.39 8.49 -11.30
CA ARG A 139 -1.74 7.18 -11.25
C ARG A 139 -0.94 6.95 -9.97
N ILE A 140 -0.11 7.92 -9.55
CA ILE A 140 0.74 7.82 -8.36
C ILE A 140 -0.13 7.75 -7.10
N LEU A 141 -1.06 8.69 -6.96
CA LEU A 141 -1.86 8.82 -5.74
C LEU A 141 -2.94 7.74 -5.63
N SER A 142 -3.48 7.25 -6.76
CA SER A 142 -4.44 6.13 -6.71
C SER A 142 -3.80 4.77 -6.46
N SER A 143 -2.53 4.61 -6.81
CA SER A 143 -1.79 3.38 -6.52
C SER A 143 -1.28 3.34 -5.09
N SER A 144 -0.95 4.48 -4.47
CA SER A 144 -0.47 4.52 -3.08
C SER A 144 -1.24 5.54 -2.22
N PRO A 145 -2.46 5.22 -1.79
CA PRO A 145 -3.24 6.09 -0.91
C PRO A 145 -2.56 6.37 0.44
N THR A 146 -1.65 5.49 0.86
CA THR A 146 -0.86 5.66 2.08
C THR A 146 0.01 6.93 2.06
N LEU A 147 0.29 7.47 0.87
CA LEU A 147 0.93 8.78 0.70
C LEU A 147 0.18 9.89 1.41
N PHE A 148 -1.15 9.85 1.41
CA PHE A 148 -1.96 10.89 2.03
C PHE A 148 -1.84 10.92 3.56
N ARG A 149 -1.45 9.80 4.18
CA ARG A 149 -1.19 9.71 5.62
C ARG A 149 0.17 10.24 6.05
N ARG A 150 1.15 10.26 5.14
CA ARG A 150 2.49 10.78 5.45
C ARG A 150 2.44 12.31 5.44
N SER A 151 3.22 12.94 6.32
CA SER A 151 3.41 14.40 6.27
C SER A 151 4.19 14.75 5.01
N LEU A 152 3.76 15.82 4.36
CA LEU A 152 4.45 16.37 3.19
C LEU A 152 5.85 16.84 3.62
N GLU A 153 5.91 17.62 4.69
CA GLU A 153 7.10 18.32 5.19
C GLU A 153 8.09 17.38 5.88
N LYS A 154 7.60 16.36 6.61
CA LYS A 154 8.47 15.44 7.37
C LYS A 154 8.85 14.19 6.59
N HIS A 155 8.32 13.99 5.39
CA HIS A 155 8.55 12.74 4.64
C HIS A 155 8.75 12.95 3.16
N LEU A 156 7.79 13.58 2.46
CA LEU A 156 7.87 13.70 1.00
C LEU A 156 8.93 14.71 0.56
N VAL A 157 8.96 15.88 1.18
CA VAL A 157 9.96 16.92 0.90
C VAL A 157 11.38 16.42 1.19
N PRO A 158 11.71 15.86 2.37
CA PRO A 158 13.05 15.29 2.61
C PRO A 158 13.43 14.17 1.65
N CYS A 159 12.47 13.34 1.24
CA CYS A 159 12.72 12.28 0.25
C CYS A 159 13.03 12.86 -1.13
N TYR A 160 12.30 13.90 -1.54
CA TYR A 160 12.56 14.62 -2.77
C TYR A 160 13.93 15.31 -2.73
N ASP A 161 14.24 16.06 -1.66
CA ASP A 161 15.50 16.79 -1.52
C ASP A 161 16.71 15.84 -1.57
N PHE A 162 16.61 14.70 -0.89
CA PHE A 162 17.65 13.69 -0.95
C PHE A 162 17.80 13.11 -2.37
N LEU A 163 16.71 12.70 -3.02
CA LEU A 163 16.77 12.19 -4.39
C LEU A 163 17.31 13.24 -5.36
N LYS A 164 16.94 14.50 -5.18
CA LYS A 164 17.42 15.64 -5.95
C LYS A 164 18.92 15.83 -5.77
N SER A 165 19.45 15.67 -4.55
CA SER A 165 20.89 15.76 -4.27
C SER A 165 21.70 14.66 -4.98
N VAL A 166 21.10 13.50 -5.27
CA VAL A 166 21.78 12.36 -5.92
C VAL A 166 21.57 12.35 -7.43
N LEU A 167 20.36 12.69 -7.89
CA LEU A 167 19.95 12.58 -9.29
C LEU A 167 20.10 13.88 -10.07
N ILE A 168 20.18 15.02 -9.37
CA ILE A 168 20.33 16.40 -9.89
C ILE A 168 19.13 16.89 -10.70
N LEU A 169 18.50 16.04 -11.51
CA LEU A 169 17.39 16.38 -12.41
C LEU A 169 16.02 16.05 -11.81
N ASP A 170 15.08 17.00 -11.83
CA ASP A 170 13.73 16.81 -11.28
C ASP A 170 12.96 15.69 -11.99
N GLU A 171 13.12 15.57 -13.30
CA GLU A 171 12.47 14.54 -14.10
C GLU A 171 12.86 13.12 -13.66
N LYS A 172 14.13 12.94 -13.25
CA LYS A 172 14.62 11.66 -12.72
C LYS A 172 14.03 11.37 -11.35
N VAL A 173 14.00 12.39 -10.48
CA VAL A 173 13.35 12.28 -9.16
C VAL A 173 11.89 11.89 -9.33
N PHE A 174 11.15 12.60 -10.17
CA PHE A 174 9.75 12.29 -10.46
C PHE A 174 9.57 10.87 -11.04
N THR A 175 10.49 10.44 -11.90
CA THR A 175 10.50 9.06 -12.43
C THR A 175 10.62 8.00 -11.33
N VAL A 176 11.39 8.27 -10.27
CA VAL A 176 11.45 7.40 -9.08
C VAL A 176 10.09 7.33 -8.38
N PHE A 177 9.45 8.48 -8.12
CA PHE A 177 8.09 8.53 -7.54
C PHE A 177 7.07 7.74 -8.38
N LYS A 178 7.17 7.81 -9.72
CA LYS A 178 6.30 7.07 -10.64
C LYS A 178 6.50 5.55 -10.59
N ARG A 179 7.72 5.08 -10.36
CA ARG A 179 8.10 3.65 -10.38
C ARG A 179 7.97 2.97 -9.03
N SER A 180 8.09 3.71 -7.94
CA SER A 180 8.00 3.16 -6.58
C SER A 180 7.20 4.06 -5.64
N PRO A 181 5.89 4.25 -5.91
CA PRO A 181 5.00 5.04 -5.06
C PRO A 181 4.77 4.44 -3.66
N TRP A 182 5.35 3.28 -3.36
CA TRP A 182 5.25 2.60 -2.06
C TRP A 182 6.45 2.84 -1.15
N PHE A 183 7.61 3.22 -1.73
CA PHE A 183 8.89 3.26 -1.03
C PHE A 183 9.38 4.70 -0.82
N PHE A 184 8.80 5.40 0.16
CA PHE A 184 9.31 6.71 0.62
C PHE A 184 10.16 6.62 1.89
N CYS A 185 10.79 5.46 2.11
CA CYS A 185 11.63 5.22 3.27
C CYS A 185 13.07 5.64 2.99
N ILE A 186 13.34 6.95 3.14
CA ILE A 186 14.69 7.52 2.97
C ILE A 186 15.76 6.83 3.84
N HIS A 187 15.37 6.29 5.00
CA HIS A 187 16.27 5.73 5.99
C HIS A 187 17.09 4.54 5.48
N ASN A 188 16.55 3.77 4.52
CA ASN A 188 17.29 2.66 3.91
C ASN A 188 18.19 3.13 2.76
N MET A 189 17.73 4.13 2.00
CA MET A 189 18.41 4.55 0.78
C MET A 189 19.71 5.31 1.08
N VAL A 190 19.73 6.16 2.10
CA VAL A 190 20.93 6.93 2.50
C VAL A 190 22.16 6.03 2.73
N PRO A 191 22.11 5.02 3.62
CA PRO A 191 23.25 4.15 3.86
C PRO A 191 23.60 3.24 2.67
N ASN A 192 22.63 2.84 1.84
CA ASN A 192 22.89 2.05 0.62
C ASN A 192 23.70 2.86 -0.40
N ILE A 193 23.36 4.13 -0.62
CA ILE A 193 24.09 5.00 -1.55
C ILE A 193 25.48 5.33 -1.00
N ALA A 194 25.61 5.52 0.32
CA ALA A 194 26.91 5.70 0.95
C ALA A 194 27.82 4.47 0.74
N LEU A 195 27.28 3.25 0.93
CA LEU A 195 28.00 2.01 0.68
C LEU A 195 28.45 1.88 -0.78
N LEU A 196 27.55 2.14 -1.75
CA LEU A 196 27.90 2.10 -3.18
C LEU A 196 29.06 3.05 -3.51
N ARG A 197 29.05 4.26 -2.93
CA ARG A 197 30.16 5.22 -3.10
C ARG A 197 31.45 4.72 -2.46
N GLN A 198 31.37 4.10 -1.28
CA GLN A 198 32.52 3.54 -0.57
C GLN A 198 33.19 2.41 -1.36
N VAL A 199 32.41 1.55 -2.02
CA VAL A 199 32.94 0.47 -2.88
C VAL A 199 33.32 0.96 -4.30
N GLY A 200 33.31 2.27 -4.54
CA GLY A 200 33.80 2.87 -5.79
C GLY A 200 32.82 2.86 -6.97
N VAL A 201 31.52 2.58 -6.74
CA VAL A 201 30.52 2.65 -7.81
C VAL A 201 30.36 4.09 -8.29
N THR A 202 30.44 4.29 -9.60
CA THR A 202 30.34 5.62 -10.22
C THR A 202 28.99 6.27 -10.00
N GLN A 203 28.94 7.61 -9.95
CA GLN A 203 27.68 8.34 -9.76
C GLN A 203 26.67 8.08 -10.90
N SER A 204 27.13 7.82 -12.12
CA SER A 204 26.27 7.47 -13.25
C SER A 204 25.55 6.13 -13.03
N THR A 205 26.26 5.12 -12.52
CA THR A 205 25.70 3.81 -12.17
C THR A 205 24.74 3.91 -10.99
N ILE A 206 25.07 4.71 -9.97
CA ILE A 206 24.16 4.99 -8.84
C ILE A 206 22.87 5.67 -9.35
N SER A 207 23.01 6.71 -10.19
CA SER A 207 21.87 7.41 -10.78
C SER A 207 20.98 6.47 -11.60
N PHE A 208 21.59 5.58 -12.39
CA PHE A 208 20.88 4.57 -13.17
C PHE A 208 20.10 3.58 -12.28
N LEU A 209 20.74 3.06 -11.23
CA LEU A 209 20.13 2.12 -10.27
C LEU A 209 18.91 2.76 -9.60
N ILE A 210 19.06 3.96 -9.04
CA ILE A 210 17.99 4.65 -8.31
C ILE A 210 16.81 4.96 -9.25
N THR A 211 17.11 5.45 -10.47
CA THR A 211 16.06 5.86 -11.42
C THR A 211 15.27 4.68 -11.97
N ASN A 212 15.93 3.54 -12.23
CA ASN A 212 15.30 2.41 -12.93
C ASN A 212 14.91 1.25 -12.00
N PHE A 213 15.61 1.08 -10.88
CA PHE A 213 15.36 0.03 -9.89
C PHE A 213 15.26 0.59 -8.46
N PRO A 214 14.36 1.55 -8.21
CA PRO A 214 14.22 2.15 -6.89
C PRO A 214 13.88 1.12 -5.79
N SER A 215 13.09 0.08 -6.05
CA SER A 215 12.86 -0.97 -5.04
C SER A 215 14.14 -1.60 -4.51
N THR A 216 15.15 -1.78 -5.37
CA THR A 216 16.47 -2.33 -4.99
C THR A 216 17.29 -1.31 -4.21
N ALA A 217 17.33 -0.06 -4.67
CA ALA A 217 18.07 1.00 -3.96
C ALA A 217 17.50 1.30 -2.57
N PHE A 218 16.20 1.07 -2.36
CA PHE A 218 15.48 1.34 -1.11
C PHE A 218 15.31 0.09 -0.22
N ASP A 219 15.89 -1.06 -0.60
CA ASP A 219 15.85 -2.28 0.21
C ASP A 219 16.55 -2.06 1.56
N LYS A 220 16.18 -2.86 2.55
CA LYS A 220 16.74 -2.80 3.90
C LYS A 220 18.27 -2.88 3.82
N HIS A 221 18.94 -1.94 4.50
CA HIS A 221 20.39 -1.79 4.40
C HIS A 221 21.17 -3.08 4.67
N THR A 222 20.74 -3.90 5.64
CA THR A 222 21.39 -5.19 5.94
C THR A 222 21.41 -6.13 4.75
N ARG A 223 20.26 -6.28 4.07
CA ARG A 223 20.12 -7.16 2.89
C ARG A 223 20.86 -6.60 1.69
N PHE A 224 20.84 -5.27 1.54
CA PHE A 224 21.56 -4.59 0.48
C PHE A 224 23.08 -4.77 0.64
N ALA A 225 23.61 -4.62 1.86
CA ALA A 225 25.03 -4.79 2.14
C ALA A 225 25.50 -6.23 1.90
N GLU A 226 24.75 -7.23 2.37
CA GLU A 226 25.01 -8.65 2.08
C GLU A 226 25.15 -8.89 0.57
N ALA A 227 24.20 -8.40 -0.23
CA ALA A 227 24.21 -8.57 -1.68
C ALA A 227 25.39 -7.89 -2.39
N ILE A 228 25.95 -6.81 -1.84
CA ILE A 228 27.14 -6.14 -2.40
C ILE A 228 28.42 -6.92 -2.08
N HIS A 229 28.48 -7.60 -0.92
CA HIS A 229 29.64 -8.38 -0.51
C HIS A 229 29.69 -9.80 -1.12
N GLU A 230 28.59 -10.29 -1.67
CA GLU A 230 28.52 -11.57 -2.41
C GLU A 230 29.03 -11.49 -3.86
N VAL A 231 29.31 -10.28 -4.38
CA VAL A 231 29.74 -10.00 -5.76
C VAL A 231 31.23 -9.72 -5.83
#